data_AF-A0A350XRZ4-F1
#
_entry.id   AF-A0A350XRZ4-F1
#
_cell.length_a   1.000
_cell.length_b   1.000
_cell.length_c   1.000
_cell.angle_alpha   90.00
_cell.angle_beta   90.00
_cell.angle_gamma   90.00
#
_symmetry.space_group_name_H-M   'P 1'
#
loop_
_entity.id
_entity.type
_entity.pdbx_description
1 polymer ?
#
loop_
_entity_poly.entity_id
_entity_poly.type
_entity_poly.pdbx_seq_one_letter_code
_entity_poly.pdbx_strand_id
1 'polypeptide(L)'
;MSMFEPYRPEPYSDFTDPARRAAYELALAGVRSRFGAECGLVIDGAWTTTGAKLESLNPARPSEVVGVVAAGGVAEAERALQAA
;
A
#
# COMPACT_ATOMS: atom_id res chain seq x y z
N MET A 1 11.02 -31.26 -14.71
CA MET A 1 9.95 -30.80 -13.79
C MET A 1 9.94 -29.28 -13.82
N SER A 2 8.78 -28.66 -14.03
CA SER A 2 8.64 -27.19 -14.00
C SER A 2 9.01 -26.65 -12.61
N MET A 3 9.73 -25.53 -12.57
CA MET A 3 10.11 -24.82 -11.35
C MET A 3 8.90 -24.21 -10.62
N PHE A 4 7.78 -24.02 -11.32
CA PHE A 4 6.57 -23.43 -10.78
C PHE A 4 5.36 -24.36 -10.90
N GLU A 5 4.48 -24.29 -9.91
CA GLU A 5 3.17 -24.91 -9.95
C GLU A 5 2.33 -24.32 -11.09
N PRO A 6 1.42 -25.09 -11.70
CA PRO A 6 0.46 -24.55 -12.65
C PRO A 6 -0.38 -23.43 -12.02
N TYR A 7 -0.64 -22.38 -12.80
CA TYR A 7 -1.49 -21.28 -12.38
C TYR A 7 -2.87 -21.78 -11.94
N ARG A 8 -3.34 -21.22 -10.83
CA ARG A 8 -4.74 -21.31 -10.36
C ARG A 8 -5.14 -20.01 -9.68
N PRO A 9 -6.43 -19.64 -9.67
CA PRO A 9 -6.91 -18.49 -8.91
C PRO A 9 -6.65 -18.65 -7.41
N GLU A 10 -6.41 -17.52 -6.73
CA GLU A 10 -6.33 -17.48 -5.27
C GLU A 10 -7.72 -17.74 -4.66
N PRO A 11 -7.87 -18.70 -3.73
CA PRO A 11 -9.14 -18.94 -3.06
C PRO A 11 -9.53 -17.78 -2.13
N TYR A 12 -10.82 -17.48 -2.05
CA TYR A 12 -11.32 -16.51 -1.07
C TYR A 12 -11.09 -16.98 0.37
N SER A 13 -10.95 -16.02 1.28
CA SER A 13 -10.93 -16.27 2.72
C SER A 13 -12.32 -16.65 3.22
N ASP A 14 -12.44 -17.81 3.87
CA ASP A 14 -13.65 -18.21 4.58
C ASP A 14 -13.72 -17.56 5.98
N PHE A 15 -14.56 -16.55 6.16
CA PHE A 15 -14.71 -15.86 7.46
C PHE A 15 -15.71 -16.54 8.41
N THR A 16 -16.23 -17.72 8.07
CA THR A 16 -16.93 -18.59 9.01
C THR A 16 -15.96 -19.34 9.92
N ASP A 17 -14.73 -19.55 9.46
CA ASP A 17 -13.62 -20.07 10.26
C ASP A 17 -13.14 -19.01 11.28
N PRO A 18 -13.21 -19.31 12.60
CA PRO A 18 -12.81 -18.36 13.64
C PRO A 18 -11.32 -17.99 13.57
N ALA A 19 -10.44 -18.88 13.10
CA ALA A 19 -9.02 -18.59 13.00
C ALA A 19 -8.73 -17.52 11.93
N ARG A 20 -9.42 -17.61 10.78
CA ARG A 20 -9.31 -16.62 9.70
C ARG A 20 -9.86 -15.26 10.12
N ARG A 21 -10.97 -15.24 10.86
CA ARG A 21 -11.51 -14.00 11.44
C ARG A 21 -10.52 -13.36 12.41
N ALA A 22 -9.94 -14.13 13.32
CA ALA A 22 -8.97 -13.60 14.29
C ALA A 22 -7.73 -13.01 13.60
N ALA A 23 -7.20 -13.68 12.57
CA ALA A 23 -6.09 -13.16 11.78
C ALA A 23 -6.43 -11.85 11.06
N TYR A 24 -7.65 -11.73 10.53
CA TYR A 24 -8.14 -10.52 9.88
C TYR A 24 -8.26 -9.34 10.85
N GLU A 25 -8.84 -9.55 12.03
CA GLU A 25 -8.92 -8.51 13.08
C GLU A 25 -7.54 -8.04 13.53
N LEU A 26 -6.59 -8.97 13.70
CA LEU A 26 -5.20 -8.64 14.02
C LEU A 26 -4.55 -7.80 12.91
N ALA A 27 -4.78 -8.15 11.65
CA ALA A 27 -4.27 -7.40 10.52
C ALA A 27 -4.86 -5.98 10.45
N LEU A 28 -6.17 -5.83 10.69
CA LEU A 28 -6.82 -4.52 10.77
C LEU A 28 -6.20 -3.65 11.88
N ALA A 29 -6.00 -4.22 13.08
CA ALA A 29 -5.38 -3.51 14.19
C ALA A 29 -3.94 -3.06 13.85
N GLY A 30 -3.14 -3.95 13.26
CA GLY A 30 -1.76 -3.65 12.86
C GLY A 30 -1.64 -2.67 11.68
N VAL A 31 -2.64 -2.62 10.79
CA VAL A 31 -2.71 -1.58 9.75
C VAL A 31 -3.08 -0.24 10.38
N ARG A 32 -4.11 -0.23 11.25
CA ARG A 32 -4.58 0.99 11.88
C ARG A 32 -3.54 1.64 12.80
N SER A 33 -2.68 0.84 13.45
CA SER A 33 -1.56 1.37 14.25
C SER A 33 -0.49 2.08 13.42
N ARG A 34 -0.52 1.96 12.09
CA ARG A 34 0.41 2.60 11.15
C ARG A 34 -0.23 3.74 10.36
N PHE A 35 -1.46 4.14 10.71
CA PHE A 35 -2.14 5.26 10.06
C PHE A 35 -1.31 6.54 10.16
N GLY A 36 -1.34 7.32 9.08
CA GLY A 36 -0.54 8.55 8.93
C GLY A 36 0.93 8.31 8.57
N ALA A 37 1.35 7.06 8.34
CA ALA A 37 2.70 6.79 7.84
C ALA A 37 2.96 7.48 6.50
N GLU A 38 4.20 7.96 6.34
CA GLU A 38 4.65 8.62 5.11
C GLU A 38 5.31 7.62 4.15
N CYS A 39 4.96 7.72 2.87
CA CYS A 39 5.56 6.93 1.79
C CYS A 39 6.09 7.85 0.67
N GLY A 40 7.34 7.67 0.28
CA GLY A 40 7.93 8.37 -0.85
C GLY A 40 7.45 7.82 -2.20
N LEU A 41 7.86 8.48 -3.29
CA LEU A 41 7.83 7.89 -4.62
C LEU A 41 8.94 6.84 -4.73
N VAL A 42 8.78 5.84 -5.60
CA VAL A 42 9.87 4.94 -5.98
C VAL A 42 10.27 5.28 -7.41
N ILE A 43 11.49 5.79 -7.58
CA ILE A 43 12.06 6.16 -8.89
C ILE A 43 13.43 5.50 -8.95
N ASP A 44 13.70 4.73 -10.00
CA ASP A 44 14.97 3.98 -10.17
C ASP A 44 15.29 3.08 -8.96
N GLY A 45 14.27 2.42 -8.41
CA GLY A 45 14.40 1.56 -7.22
C GLY A 45 14.67 2.29 -5.90
N ALA A 46 14.75 3.63 -5.90
CA ALA A 46 15.03 4.44 -4.71
C ALA A 46 13.80 5.20 -4.21
N TRP A 47 13.66 5.28 -2.89
CA TRP A 47 12.64 6.10 -2.24
C TRP A 47 12.99 7.59 -2.36
N THR A 48 12.08 8.36 -2.94
CA THR A 48 12.20 9.79 -3.19
C THR A 48 11.08 10.53 -2.46
N THR A 49 11.42 11.41 -1.52
CA THR A 49 10.48 12.35 -0.94
C THR A 49 10.33 13.58 -1.82
N THR A 50 9.20 14.28 -1.74
CA THR A 50 8.98 15.56 -2.41
C THR A 50 8.51 16.62 -1.42
N GLY A 51 8.47 17.89 -1.84
CA GLY A 51 8.00 18.99 -0.99
C GLY A 51 6.47 19.00 -0.80
N ALA A 52 5.72 18.48 -1.77
CA ALA A 52 4.27 18.38 -1.70
C ALA A 52 3.84 16.96 -1.30
N LYS A 53 2.71 16.84 -0.61
CA LYS A 53 2.18 15.57 -0.09
C LYS A 53 0.69 15.43 -0.42
N LEU A 54 0.23 14.18 -0.53
CA LEU A 54 -1.18 13.83 -0.69
C LEU A 54 -1.61 12.98 0.50
N GLU A 55 -2.73 13.36 1.12
CA GLU A 55 -3.34 12.58 2.20
C GLU A 55 -4.34 11.58 1.62
N SER A 56 -4.21 10.31 2.01
CA SER A 56 -5.21 9.27 1.73
C SER A 56 -6.12 9.15 2.94
N LEU A 57 -7.41 9.47 2.76
CA LEU A 57 -8.38 9.52 3.84
C LEU A 57 -9.18 8.23 3.94
N ASN A 58 -9.56 7.85 5.15
CA ASN A 58 -10.49 6.74 5.38
C ASN A 58 -11.91 7.17 4.94
N PRO A 59 -12.52 6.56 3.90
CA PRO A 59 -13.84 6.98 3.43
C PRO A 59 -14.96 6.72 4.46
N ALA A 60 -14.77 5.76 5.38
CA ALA A 60 -15.71 5.52 6.46
C ALA A 60 -15.60 6.57 7.59
N ARG A 61 -14.45 7.26 7.68
CA ARG A 61 -14.14 8.29 8.69
C ARG A 61 -13.18 9.32 8.10
N PRO A 62 -13.66 10.32 7.34
CA PRO A 62 -12.78 11.21 6.56
C PRO A 62 -11.80 12.06 7.37
N SER A 63 -11.96 12.15 8.69
CA SER A 63 -10.99 12.77 9.60
C SER A 63 -9.79 11.88 9.94
N GLU A 64 -9.82 10.59 9.61
CA GLU A 64 -8.71 9.66 9.79
C GLU A 64 -7.86 9.59 8.50
N VAL A 65 -6.59 10.00 8.61
CA VAL A 65 -5.60 9.87 7.54
C VAL A 65 -5.01 8.45 7.59
N VAL A 66 -5.23 7.66 6.53
CA VAL A 66 -4.71 6.29 6.40
C VAL A 66 -3.22 6.31 6.11
N GLY A 67 -2.77 7.22 5.24
CA GLY A 67 -1.36 7.39 4.89
C GLY A 67 -1.13 8.68 4.13
N VAL A 68 0.13 9.08 4.06
CA VAL A 68 0.56 10.31 3.38
C VAL A 68 1.60 9.93 2.33
N VAL A 69 1.38 10.31 1.08
CA VAL A 69 2.29 9.99 -0.02
C VAL A 69 2.96 11.25 -0.56
N ALA A 70 4.22 11.14 -0.97
CA ALA A 70 4.90 12.19 -1.71
C ALA A 70 4.15 12.49 -3.03
N ALA A 71 3.91 13.76 -3.31
CA ALA A 71 3.27 14.20 -4.55
C ALA A 71 4.34 14.44 -5.62
N GLY A 72 4.26 13.71 -6.74
CA GLY A 72 5.17 13.90 -7.88
C GLY A 72 4.79 15.13 -8.71
N GLY A 73 5.78 15.97 -9.01
CA GLY A 73 5.66 17.04 -9.99
C GLY A 73 6.25 16.65 -11.35
N VAL A 74 6.41 17.64 -12.23
CA VAL A 74 7.00 17.45 -13.57
C VAL A 74 8.41 16.86 -13.47
N ALA A 75 9.24 17.35 -12.55
CA ALA A 75 10.62 16.88 -12.38
C ALA A 75 10.69 15.41 -11.92
N GLU A 76 9.80 14.98 -11.01
CA GLU A 76 9.71 13.58 -10.60
C GLU A 76 9.25 12.69 -11.77
N ALA A 77 8.28 13.16 -12.56
CA ALA A 77 7.77 12.44 -13.72
C ALA A 77 8.86 12.28 -14.81
N GLU A 78 9.63 13.33 -15.09
CA GLU A 78 10.76 13.26 -16.02
C GLU A 78 11.83 12.26 -15.55
N ARG A 79 12.19 12.29 -14.26
CA ARG A 79 13.14 11.32 -13.69
C ARG A 79 12.63 9.89 -13.79
N ALA A 80 11.35 9.66 -13.51
CA ALA A 80 10.73 8.35 -13.63
C ALA A 80 10.74 7.85 -15.09
N LEU A 81 10.49 8.73 -16.06
CA LEU A 81 10.52 8.40 -17.48
C LEU A 81 11.93 8.01 -17.96
N GLN A 82 12.97 8.68 -17.47
CA GLN A 82 14.35 8.35 -17.82
C GLN A 82 14.84 7.02 -17.22
N ALA A 83 14.23 6.58 -16.11
CA ALA A 83 14.60 5.35 -15.41
C ALA A 83 13.79 4.11 -15.86
N ALA A 84 12.78 4.29 -16.74
CA ALA A 84 11.85 3.25 -17.15
C ALA A 84 12.35 2.37 -18.31
#